data_AF-A0A1G9FXJ1-F1
#
_entry.id   AF-A0A1G9FXJ1-F1
#
_cell.length_a   1.000
_cell.length_b   1.000
_cell.length_c   1.000
_cell.angle_alpha   90.00
_cell.angle_beta   90.00
_cell.angle_gamma   90.00
#
_symmetry.space_group_name_H-M   'P 1'
#
loop_
_entity.id
_entity.type
_entity.pdbx_description
1 polymer ?
#
loop_
_entity_poly.entity_id
_entity_poly.type
_entity_poly.pdbx_seq_one_letter_code
_entity_poly.pdbx_strand_id
1 'polypeptide(L)'
;MYEWIKGYNLVEYSAQAERLDFREHESFHMERLELVLPPVGMTAAAQYFVAQQAWLSDDFQQMIPADNASIRELILTEVGPHFADVKQVIREGNIETIYLRELKPESRQLFVDTHTGILPVLEDLYRHHDIRDSYSGIKRTIVNYVVDPAALEPYEAPGTETLQALLNAYLELPDGEYALTPLGWKFDDHLQNSTALRFFAGWAPHLMLGVDADTDEVIILYMSGKEFTREVLLNSAHPKPPRRRGSYLYLDISHGIVNVINLSGQPYIRDWNELKDVKVYQLPEGMDFNDFNHETAEPLPTGITFLYDQDSIQSLVGRVNQELEDFGWL
;
A
#
# COMPACT_ATOMS: atom_id res chain seq x y z
N MET A 1 18.44 21.22 7.94
CA MET A 1 18.10 19.82 7.62
C MET A 1 19.10 18.95 8.36
N TYR A 2 18.64 17.91 9.06
CA TYR A 2 19.50 17.08 9.89
C TYR A 2 20.50 16.26 9.05
N GLU A 3 21.67 15.94 9.61
CA GLU A 3 22.73 15.22 8.88
C GLU A 3 22.32 13.79 8.48
N TRP A 4 21.42 13.17 9.23
CA TRP A 4 20.91 11.82 9.01
C TRP A 4 19.73 11.75 8.03
N ILE A 5 19.37 12.87 7.39
CA ILE A 5 18.31 12.96 6.38
C ILE A 5 18.91 13.33 5.02
N LYS A 6 18.57 12.58 3.97
CA LYS A 6 18.96 12.90 2.60
C LYS A 6 18.18 14.11 2.11
N GLY A 7 18.89 15.10 1.56
CA GLY A 7 18.30 16.33 1.03
C GLY A 7 17.65 16.19 -0.36
N TYR A 8 17.54 14.98 -0.90
CA TYR A 8 16.97 14.73 -2.22
C TYR A 8 16.23 13.39 -2.24
N ASN A 9 15.15 13.34 -3.02
CA ASN A 9 14.45 12.11 -3.40
C ASN A 9 14.80 11.80 -4.86
N LEU A 10 14.89 10.51 -5.20
CA LEU A 10 15.02 10.12 -6.60
C LEU A 10 13.72 10.45 -7.33
N VAL A 11 13.83 11.08 -8.50
CA VAL A 11 12.69 11.40 -9.35
C VAL A 11 12.70 10.46 -10.53
N GLU A 12 11.60 9.73 -10.70
CA GLU A 12 11.40 8.85 -11.84
C GLU A 12 10.41 9.50 -12.81
N TYR A 13 10.84 9.69 -14.06
CA TYR A 13 9.98 10.26 -15.08
C TYR A 13 9.27 9.14 -15.82
N SER A 14 7.96 9.04 -15.64
CA SER A 14 7.18 8.04 -16.36
C SER A 14 6.48 8.66 -17.56
N ALA A 15 6.73 8.07 -18.75
CA ALA A 15 6.06 8.45 -19.99
C ALA A 15 4.69 7.76 -20.18
N GLN A 16 4.33 6.84 -19.29
CA GLN A 16 3.11 6.03 -19.35
C GLN A 16 2.47 5.95 -17.95
N ALA A 17 1.16 6.17 -17.84
CA ALA A 17 0.46 5.89 -16.59
C ALA A 17 0.44 4.39 -16.33
N GLU A 18 0.62 3.98 -15.07
CA GLU A 18 0.44 2.59 -14.63
C GLU A 18 -0.91 2.06 -15.14
N ARG A 19 -0.94 0.92 -15.82
CA ARG A 19 -2.19 0.40 -16.38
C ARG A 19 -2.90 -0.42 -15.32
N LEU A 20 -4.20 -0.19 -15.17
CA LEU A 20 -5.02 -1.06 -14.35
C LEU A 20 -5.16 -2.43 -15.04
N ASP A 21 -4.79 -3.47 -14.32
CA ASP A 21 -4.95 -4.85 -14.78
C ASP A 21 -6.33 -5.37 -14.34
N PHE A 22 -7.16 -5.74 -15.31
CA PHE A 22 -8.50 -6.29 -15.09
C PHE A 22 -8.58 -7.77 -15.50
N ARG A 23 -7.46 -8.49 -15.50
CA ARG A 23 -7.44 -9.95 -15.71
C ARG A 23 -8.53 -10.63 -14.88
N GLU A 24 -9.10 -11.71 -15.46
CA GLU A 24 -10.17 -12.50 -14.86
C GLU A 24 -9.86 -12.85 -13.40
N HIS A 25 -10.90 -12.88 -12.56
CA HIS A 25 -10.79 -13.22 -11.14
C HIS A 25 -9.96 -14.49 -10.95
N GLU A 26 -8.68 -14.29 -10.63
CA GLU A 26 -7.75 -15.37 -10.34
C GLU A 26 -8.34 -16.24 -9.23
N SER A 27 -8.08 -17.55 -9.29
CA SER A 27 -8.56 -18.47 -8.27
C SER A 27 -7.93 -18.08 -6.92
N PHE A 28 -8.71 -17.39 -6.11
CA PHE A 28 -8.36 -16.91 -4.80
C PHE A 28 -9.17 -17.68 -3.77
N HIS A 29 -8.49 -18.27 -2.79
CA HIS A 29 -9.15 -18.81 -1.62
C HIS A 29 -8.24 -18.75 -0.39
N MET A 30 -8.88 -18.78 0.77
CA MET A 30 -8.21 -18.82 2.06
C MET A 30 -8.44 -20.17 2.72
N GLU A 31 -7.37 -20.79 3.20
CA GLU A 31 -7.45 -22.05 3.95
C GLU A 31 -7.01 -21.82 5.39
N ARG A 32 -7.83 -22.27 6.35
CA ARG A 32 -7.47 -22.25 7.77
C ARG A 32 -6.45 -23.35 8.05
N LEU A 33 -5.41 -23.01 8.79
CA LEU A 33 -4.40 -23.94 9.27
C LEU A 33 -4.68 -24.30 10.74
N GLU A 34 -4.70 -25.59 11.04
CA GLU A 34 -4.83 -26.10 12.41
C GLU A 34 -3.42 -26.34 12.98
N LEU A 35 -2.97 -25.43 13.84
CA LEU A 35 -1.69 -25.56 14.54
C LEU A 35 -1.89 -26.28 15.87
N VAL A 36 -1.36 -27.50 15.97
CA VAL A 36 -1.61 -28.43 17.07
C VAL A 36 -0.78 -28.11 18.32
N LEU A 37 0.32 -27.37 18.17
CA LEU A 37 1.27 -27.13 19.26
C LEU A 37 1.01 -25.78 19.95
N PRO A 38 0.80 -25.76 21.28
CA PRO A 38 0.79 -24.52 22.04
C PRO A 38 2.20 -23.91 22.06
N PRO A 39 2.33 -22.57 22.14
CA PRO A 39 3.63 -21.92 22.21
C PRO A 39 4.33 -22.30 23.53
N VAL A 40 5.55 -22.84 23.44
CA VAL A 40 6.36 -23.23 24.62
C VAL A 40 7.14 -22.03 25.19
N GLY A 41 7.33 -20.99 24.39
CA GLY A 41 8.00 -19.74 24.73
C GLY A 41 7.71 -18.70 23.65
N MET A 42 8.43 -17.59 23.66
CA MET A 42 8.28 -16.53 22.66
C MET A 42 9.65 -16.12 22.13
N THR A 43 9.86 -16.24 20.82
CA THR A 43 11.08 -15.76 20.16
C THR A 43 11.00 -14.26 19.92
N ALA A 44 12.10 -13.63 19.49
CA ALA A 44 12.07 -12.21 19.16
C ALA A 44 11.15 -11.91 17.97
N ALA A 45 11.11 -12.82 16.97
CA ALA A 45 10.18 -12.72 15.85
C ALA A 45 8.73 -12.80 16.32
N ALA A 46 8.40 -13.78 17.17
CA ALA A 46 7.07 -13.88 17.75
C ALA A 46 6.72 -12.63 18.56
N GLN A 47 7.62 -12.16 19.45
CA GLN A 47 7.42 -10.98 20.28
C GLN A 47 7.12 -9.75 19.43
N TYR A 48 7.83 -9.57 18.32
CA TYR A 48 7.59 -8.49 17.37
C TYR A 48 6.18 -8.53 16.76
N PHE A 49 5.78 -9.67 16.19
CA PHE A 49 4.50 -9.79 15.48
C PHE A 49 3.29 -9.78 16.42
N VAL A 50 3.44 -10.18 17.70
CA VAL A 50 2.34 -10.08 18.67
C VAL A 50 2.22 -8.70 19.30
N ALA A 51 3.27 -7.86 19.26
CA ALA A 51 3.34 -6.61 20.03
C ALA A 51 2.15 -5.68 19.78
N GLN A 52 1.72 -5.53 18.52
CA GLN A 52 0.58 -4.66 18.17
C GLN A 52 -0.72 -5.13 18.83
N GLN A 53 -1.01 -6.44 18.83
CA GLN A 53 -2.19 -6.97 19.52
C GLN A 53 -2.01 -6.99 21.04
N ALA A 54 -0.78 -7.18 21.53
CA ALA A 54 -0.47 -7.21 22.95
C ALA A 54 -0.60 -5.82 23.61
N TRP A 55 -0.15 -4.76 22.93
CA TRP A 55 -0.11 -3.39 23.47
C TRP A 55 -1.18 -2.46 22.94
N LEU A 56 -1.55 -2.56 21.66
CA LEU A 56 -2.32 -1.51 20.99
C LEU A 56 -3.80 -1.84 20.83
N SER A 57 -4.14 -2.91 20.10
CA SER A 57 -5.54 -3.32 19.88
C SER A 57 -5.66 -4.79 19.46
N ASP A 58 -6.69 -5.47 19.95
CA ASP A 58 -7.03 -6.85 19.55
C ASP A 58 -7.48 -6.96 18.08
N ASP A 59 -7.84 -5.84 17.46
CA ASP A 59 -8.30 -5.78 16.07
C ASP A 59 -7.14 -5.81 15.05
N PHE A 60 -5.89 -5.65 15.50
CA PHE A 60 -4.73 -5.75 14.59
C PHE A 60 -4.64 -7.16 14.00
N GLN A 61 -4.19 -7.23 12.75
CA GLN A 61 -3.92 -8.48 12.05
C GLN A 61 -2.52 -8.43 11.43
N GLN A 62 -1.84 -9.57 11.40
CA GLN A 62 -0.55 -9.68 10.72
C GLN A 62 -0.73 -10.43 9.40
N MET A 63 -0.03 -9.95 8.38
CA MET A 63 -0.04 -10.52 7.03
C MET A 63 1.42 -10.66 6.60
N ILE A 64 1.96 -11.87 6.61
CA ILE A 64 3.37 -12.12 6.35
C ILE A 64 3.52 -12.86 5.00
N PRO A 65 4.33 -12.36 4.05
CA PRO A 65 4.66 -13.07 2.82
C PRO A 65 5.18 -14.48 3.10
N ALA A 66 4.71 -15.45 2.33
CA ALA A 66 4.92 -16.88 2.58
C ALA A 66 5.08 -17.71 1.29
N ASP A 67 5.43 -17.05 0.19
CA ASP A 67 5.80 -17.65 -1.10
C ASP A 67 7.04 -18.53 -0.97
N ASN A 68 8.02 -18.09 -0.18
CA ASN A 68 9.19 -18.87 0.18
C ASN A 68 8.86 -19.93 1.25
N ALA A 69 9.14 -21.21 0.93
CA ALA A 69 8.85 -22.34 1.82
C ALA A 69 9.60 -22.29 3.16
N SER A 70 10.84 -21.77 3.19
CA SER A 70 11.62 -21.63 4.42
C SER A 70 11.07 -20.50 5.29
N ILE A 71 10.68 -19.37 4.69
CA ILE A 71 9.99 -18.28 5.41
C ILE A 71 8.66 -18.79 5.99
N ARG A 72 7.90 -19.52 5.19
CA ARG A 72 6.64 -20.14 5.63
C ARG A 72 6.83 -21.07 6.83
N GLU A 73 7.88 -21.89 6.84
CA GLU A 73 8.21 -22.74 7.98
C GLU A 73 8.50 -21.91 9.24
N LEU A 74 9.30 -20.84 9.13
CA LEU A 74 9.58 -19.92 10.25
C LEU A 74 8.30 -19.28 10.79
N ILE A 75 7.40 -18.82 9.92
CA ILE A 75 6.10 -18.27 10.33
C ILE A 75 5.30 -19.32 11.11
N LEU A 76 5.14 -20.52 10.57
CA LEU A 76 4.29 -21.55 11.17
C LEU A 76 4.87 -22.16 12.46
N THR A 77 6.19 -22.06 12.66
CA THR A 77 6.87 -22.62 13.84
C THR A 77 7.07 -21.60 14.95
N GLU A 78 7.44 -20.36 14.63
CA GLU A 78 7.74 -19.35 15.63
C GLU A 78 6.56 -18.40 15.90
N VAL A 79 5.84 -17.97 14.87
CA VAL A 79 4.85 -16.89 14.99
C VAL A 79 3.42 -17.43 15.07
N GLY A 80 3.05 -18.30 14.14
CA GLY A 80 1.73 -18.91 14.00
C GLY A 80 1.16 -19.52 15.28
N PRO A 81 1.93 -20.25 16.11
CA PRO A 81 1.42 -20.86 17.34
C PRO A 81 0.81 -19.86 18.34
N HIS A 82 1.14 -18.56 18.23
CA HIS A 82 0.62 -17.51 19.10
C HIS A 82 -0.78 -16.99 18.71
N PHE A 83 -1.32 -17.39 17.56
CA PHE A 83 -2.58 -16.89 17.02
C PHE A 83 -3.64 -18.00 16.90
N ALA A 84 -4.90 -17.66 17.20
CA ALA A 84 -6.02 -18.62 17.17
C ALA A 84 -6.62 -18.79 15.76
N ASP A 85 -6.52 -17.76 14.92
CA ASP A 85 -6.94 -17.79 13.52
C ASP A 85 -5.73 -17.59 12.61
N VAL A 86 -5.23 -18.71 12.07
CA VAL A 86 -4.13 -18.77 11.12
C VAL A 86 -4.68 -19.23 9.77
N LYS A 87 -4.47 -18.44 8.73
CA LYS A 87 -4.94 -18.73 7.37
C LYS A 87 -3.83 -18.54 6.37
N GLN A 88 -3.77 -19.40 5.35
CA GLN A 88 -2.95 -19.19 4.17
C GLN A 88 -3.80 -18.66 3.03
N VAL A 89 -3.29 -17.66 2.33
CA VAL A 89 -3.87 -17.16 1.08
C VAL A 89 -3.22 -17.90 -0.07
N ILE A 90 -4.06 -18.51 -0.90
CA ILE A 90 -3.64 -19.23 -2.10
C ILE A 90 -4.16 -18.50 -3.32
N ARG A 91 -3.26 -18.19 -4.24
CA ARG A 91 -3.55 -17.61 -5.56
C ARG A 91 -2.85 -18.45 -6.61
N GLU A 92 -3.60 -18.89 -7.61
CA GLU A 92 -3.10 -19.79 -8.68
C GLU A 92 -2.38 -21.06 -8.16
N GLY A 93 -2.80 -21.57 -7.00
CA GLY A 93 -2.17 -22.74 -6.37
C GLY A 93 -0.87 -22.44 -5.60
N ASN A 94 -0.42 -21.18 -5.57
CA ASN A 94 0.73 -20.73 -4.80
C ASN A 94 0.28 -20.09 -3.48
N ILE A 95 0.97 -20.39 -2.40
CA ILE A 95 0.75 -19.73 -1.10
C ILE A 95 1.46 -18.39 -1.15
N GLU A 96 0.72 -17.28 -1.06
CA GLU A 96 1.30 -15.93 -1.12
C GLU A 96 1.59 -15.38 0.27
N THR A 97 0.62 -15.52 1.19
CA THR A 97 0.62 -14.81 2.47
C THR A 97 0.02 -15.68 3.56
N ILE A 98 0.57 -15.59 4.77
CA ILE A 98 -0.07 -16.10 5.99
C ILE A 98 -0.72 -14.93 6.73
N TYR A 99 -2.02 -15.07 6.99
CA TYR A 99 -2.81 -14.20 7.85
C TYR A 99 -2.85 -14.76 9.27
N LEU A 100 -2.62 -13.87 10.23
CA LEU A 100 -2.59 -14.19 11.65
C LEU A 100 -3.49 -13.21 12.40
N ARG A 101 -4.49 -13.75 13.09
CA ARG A 101 -5.48 -12.99 13.86
C ARG A 101 -5.75 -13.65 15.20
N GLU A 102 -6.31 -12.87 16.11
CA GLU A 102 -6.74 -13.33 17.44
C GLU A 102 -5.57 -13.88 18.26
N LEU A 103 -4.77 -12.98 18.84
CA LEU A 103 -3.69 -13.33 19.78
C LEU A 103 -4.25 -14.20 20.91
N LYS A 104 -3.66 -15.37 21.11
CA LYS A 104 -4.08 -16.29 22.18
C LYS A 104 -3.81 -15.67 23.56
N PRO A 105 -4.71 -15.84 24.56
CA PRO A 105 -4.52 -15.29 25.90
C PRO A 105 -3.19 -15.69 26.55
N GLU A 106 -2.77 -16.95 26.41
CA GLU A 106 -1.48 -17.45 26.91
C GLU A 106 -0.28 -16.76 26.23
N SER A 107 -0.42 -16.35 24.96
CA SER A 107 0.62 -15.63 24.25
C SER A 107 0.74 -14.19 24.70
N ARG A 108 -0.37 -13.55 25.10
CA ARG A 108 -0.33 -12.23 25.75
C ARG A 108 0.44 -12.29 27.06
N GLN A 109 0.25 -13.34 27.85
CA GLN A 109 1.02 -13.54 29.09
C GLN A 109 2.50 -13.77 28.79
N LEU A 110 2.82 -14.65 27.83
CA LEU A 110 4.20 -14.89 27.39
C LEU A 110 4.89 -13.61 26.91
N PHE A 111 4.17 -12.71 26.23
CA PHE A 111 4.70 -11.43 25.77
C PHE A 111 5.18 -10.55 26.93
N VAL A 112 4.44 -10.52 28.05
CA VAL A 112 4.82 -9.76 29.25
C VAL A 112 5.99 -10.42 29.99
N ASP A 113 6.00 -11.75 30.03
CA ASP A 113 7.00 -12.50 30.80
C ASP A 113 8.35 -12.63 30.07
N THR A 114 8.34 -12.54 28.74
CA THR A 114 9.52 -12.76 27.90
C THR A 114 10.25 -11.47 27.58
N HIS A 115 11.57 -11.44 27.80
CA HIS A 115 12.43 -10.29 27.50
C HIS A 115 13.46 -10.69 26.44
N THR A 116 13.08 -10.65 25.17
CA THR A 116 14.02 -10.90 24.07
C THR A 116 14.78 -9.62 23.68
N GLY A 117 15.79 -9.75 22.81
CA GLY A 117 16.57 -8.61 22.33
C GLY A 117 15.76 -7.56 21.56
N ILE A 118 14.56 -7.89 21.07
CA ILE A 118 13.71 -6.94 20.34
C ILE A 118 12.88 -6.03 21.26
N LEU A 119 12.73 -6.36 22.54
CA LEU A 119 11.86 -5.60 23.44
C LEU A 119 12.23 -4.10 23.52
N PRO A 120 13.52 -3.70 23.66
CA PRO A 120 13.90 -2.28 23.63
C PRO A 120 13.59 -1.57 22.31
N VAL A 121 13.62 -2.30 21.19
CA VAL A 121 13.22 -1.78 19.86
C VAL A 121 11.72 -1.52 19.86
N LEU A 122 10.91 -2.46 20.36
CA LEU A 122 9.45 -2.31 20.43
C LEU A 122 9.03 -1.18 21.37
N GLU A 123 9.65 -1.06 22.53
CA GLU A 123 9.36 0.02 23.50
C GLU A 123 9.67 1.41 22.93
N ASP A 124 10.74 1.53 22.14
CA ASP A 124 11.05 2.79 21.45
C ASP A 124 10.17 3.02 20.21
N LEU A 125 9.77 1.97 19.49
CA LEU A 125 8.82 2.07 18.37
C LEU A 125 7.42 2.51 18.86
N TYR A 126 7.01 2.03 20.03
CA TYR A 126 5.71 2.30 20.65
C TYR A 126 5.87 2.97 22.03
N ARG A 127 6.40 4.19 22.06
CA ARG A 127 6.69 4.93 23.31
C ARG A 127 5.45 5.18 24.19
N HIS A 128 4.28 5.13 23.57
CA HIS A 128 2.99 4.99 24.22
C HIS A 128 2.13 3.99 23.44
N HIS A 129 1.07 3.49 24.08
CA HIS A 129 0.17 2.49 23.49
C HIS A 129 -1.19 3.07 23.07
N ASP A 130 -1.33 4.40 23.12
CA ASP A 130 -2.55 5.08 22.65
C ASP A 130 -2.54 5.29 21.14
N ILE A 131 -3.36 4.52 20.41
CA ILE A 131 -3.51 4.64 18.94
C ILE A 131 -4.55 5.69 18.53
N ARG A 132 -5.25 6.31 19.48
CA ARG A 132 -6.28 7.33 19.14
C ARG A 132 -5.65 8.57 18.53
N ASP A 133 -4.42 8.87 18.93
CA ASP A 133 -3.64 9.99 18.39
C ASP A 133 -3.22 9.74 16.93
N SER A 134 -3.16 8.48 16.48
CA SER A 134 -2.80 8.11 15.11
C SER A 134 -3.91 8.43 14.09
N TYR A 135 -5.17 8.51 14.53
CA TYR A 135 -6.34 8.79 13.69
C TYR A 135 -7.04 10.08 14.14
N SER A 136 -6.49 11.23 13.75
CA SER A 136 -7.07 12.54 14.10
C SER A 136 -8.40 12.86 13.41
N GLY A 137 -8.89 11.99 12.51
CA GLY A 137 -10.11 12.22 11.71
C GLY A 137 -10.02 13.42 10.74
N ILE A 138 -8.87 14.10 10.72
CA ILE A 138 -8.57 15.26 9.89
C ILE A 138 -7.55 14.83 8.83
N LYS A 139 -7.71 15.31 7.61
CA LYS A 139 -6.75 15.10 6.53
C LYS A 139 -5.39 15.69 6.93
N ARG A 140 -4.39 14.84 7.16
CA ARG A 140 -3.01 15.24 7.45
C ARG A 140 -2.27 15.60 6.17
N THR A 141 -1.36 16.58 6.27
CA THR A 141 -0.37 16.84 5.21
C THR A 141 0.90 16.08 5.57
N ILE A 142 1.26 15.08 4.78
CA ILE A 142 2.41 14.22 5.05
C ILE A 142 3.60 14.66 4.20
N VAL A 143 4.74 14.90 4.84
CA VAL A 143 6.02 15.18 4.20
C VAL A 143 6.94 13.98 4.39
N ASN A 144 7.53 13.52 3.28
CA ASN A 144 8.40 12.35 3.27
C ASN A 144 9.88 12.76 3.35
N TYR A 145 10.63 12.13 4.25
CA TYR A 145 12.07 12.35 4.44
C TYR A 145 12.81 11.02 4.32
N VAL A 146 13.74 10.94 3.37
CA VAL A 146 14.60 9.76 3.21
C VAL A 146 15.70 9.80 4.27
N VAL A 147 15.85 8.70 5.00
CA VAL A 147 16.89 8.54 6.01
C VAL A 147 18.20 8.16 5.33
N ASP A 148 19.32 8.63 5.86
CA ASP A 148 20.65 8.13 5.51
C ASP A 148 21.12 7.11 6.56
N PRO A 149 20.99 5.79 6.29
CA PRO A 149 21.42 4.77 7.24
C PRO A 149 22.91 4.86 7.58
N ALA A 150 23.75 5.37 6.68
CA ALA A 150 25.19 5.51 6.89
C ALA A 150 25.55 6.58 7.94
N ALA A 151 24.62 7.49 8.22
CA ALA A 151 24.77 8.51 9.26
C ALA A 151 24.30 8.03 10.64
N LEU A 152 23.70 6.84 10.74
CA LEU A 152 23.19 6.27 11.98
C LEU A 152 24.14 5.21 12.52
N GLU A 153 24.37 5.22 13.82
CA GLU A 153 25.05 4.11 14.48
C GLU A 153 24.10 2.89 14.53
N PRO A 154 24.48 1.71 14.01
CA PRO A 154 23.60 0.55 14.06
C PRO A 154 23.22 0.15 15.49
N TYR A 155 22.05 -0.47 15.65
CA TYR A 155 21.65 -1.12 16.91
C TYR A 155 21.46 -2.61 16.67
N GLU A 156 22.33 -3.43 17.27
CA GLU A 156 22.28 -4.89 17.16
C GLU A 156 21.40 -5.46 18.28
N ALA A 157 20.28 -6.06 17.90
CA ALA A 157 19.37 -6.74 18.81
C ALA A 157 19.61 -8.26 18.77
N PRO A 158 20.09 -8.90 19.85
CA PRO A 158 20.38 -10.34 19.86
C PRO A 158 19.15 -11.21 19.59
N GLY A 159 19.31 -12.28 18.83
CA GLY A 159 18.25 -13.27 18.58
C GLY A 159 17.18 -12.78 17.61
N THR A 160 17.48 -11.79 16.77
CA THR A 160 16.54 -11.19 15.80
C THR A 160 16.74 -11.69 14.37
N GLU A 161 17.55 -12.72 14.16
CA GLU A 161 17.87 -13.25 12.82
C GLU A 161 16.61 -13.75 12.10
N THR A 162 15.74 -14.50 12.79
CA THR A 162 14.44 -14.91 12.24
C THR A 162 13.58 -13.69 11.90
N LEU A 163 13.53 -12.69 12.78
CA LEU A 163 12.73 -11.49 12.53
C LEU A 163 13.21 -10.75 11.28
N GLN A 164 14.51 -10.55 11.14
CA GLN A 164 15.10 -9.91 9.96
C GLN A 164 14.80 -10.70 8.69
N ALA A 165 14.87 -12.04 8.72
CA ALA A 165 14.49 -12.88 7.58
C ALA A 165 13.00 -12.71 7.21
N LEU A 166 12.10 -12.68 8.19
CA LEU A 166 10.67 -12.46 7.96
C LEU A 166 10.37 -11.07 7.41
N LEU A 167 11.05 -10.03 7.90
CA LEU A 167 10.87 -8.66 7.41
C LEU A 167 11.48 -8.47 6.01
N ASN A 168 12.63 -9.08 5.72
CA ASN A 168 13.24 -9.07 4.39
C ASN A 168 12.35 -9.73 3.34
N ALA A 169 11.55 -10.75 3.71
CA ALA A 169 10.59 -11.35 2.80
C ALA A 169 9.56 -10.34 2.26
N TYR A 170 9.23 -9.26 2.99
CA TYR A 170 8.44 -8.16 2.44
C TYR A 170 9.22 -7.35 1.40
N LEU A 171 10.50 -7.09 1.66
CA LEU A 171 11.35 -6.23 0.83
C LEU A 171 11.81 -6.91 -0.46
N GLU A 172 11.79 -8.24 -0.49
CA GLU A 172 12.14 -9.07 -1.66
C GLU A 172 11.01 -9.16 -2.71
N LEU A 173 9.78 -8.74 -2.36
CA LEU A 173 8.67 -8.69 -3.31
C LEU A 173 8.94 -7.63 -4.40
N PRO A 174 8.43 -7.81 -5.64
CA PRO A 174 8.68 -6.89 -6.74
C PRO A 174 8.40 -5.42 -6.42
N ASP A 175 7.30 -5.14 -5.71
CA ASP A 175 6.92 -3.79 -5.23
C ASP A 175 6.88 -3.78 -3.69
N GLY A 176 7.79 -4.55 -3.09
CA GLY A 176 7.87 -4.84 -1.67
C GLY A 176 8.26 -3.63 -0.84
N GLU A 177 7.28 -3.04 -0.18
CA GLU A 177 7.49 -2.09 0.91
C GLU A 177 6.89 -2.62 2.21
N TYR A 178 7.56 -2.34 3.31
CA TYR A 178 7.06 -2.63 4.64
C TYR A 178 6.93 -1.35 5.45
N ALA A 179 5.75 -1.11 6.00
CA ALA A 179 5.43 0.11 6.72
C ALA A 179 5.15 -0.16 8.20
N LEU A 180 5.70 0.70 9.05
CA LEU A 180 5.46 0.72 10.49
C LEU A 180 4.87 2.06 10.90
N THR A 181 3.97 2.03 11.88
CA THR A 181 3.37 3.23 12.47
C THR A 181 3.95 3.45 13.87
N PRO A 182 5.08 4.17 14.00
CA PRO A 182 5.63 4.49 15.32
C PRO A 182 4.65 5.33 16.14
N LEU A 183 4.73 5.21 17.47
CA LEU A 183 3.93 6.01 18.41
C LEU A 183 4.85 6.84 19.31
N GLY A 184 4.62 8.15 19.36
CA GLY A 184 5.39 9.08 20.18
C GLY A 184 6.73 9.51 19.58
N TRP A 185 6.94 9.27 18.28
CA TRP A 185 8.09 9.78 17.55
C TRP A 185 7.89 11.23 17.12
N LYS A 186 8.94 12.04 17.28
CA LYS A 186 9.00 13.42 16.79
C LYS A 186 10.15 13.57 15.82
N PHE A 187 9.92 14.31 14.75
CA PHE A 187 10.90 14.58 13.72
C PHE A 187 11.86 15.68 14.18
N ASP A 188 12.79 15.29 15.03
CA ASP A 188 13.84 16.15 15.56
C ASP A 188 15.23 15.48 15.48
N ASP A 189 16.26 16.21 15.89
CA ASP A 189 17.63 15.70 15.88
C ASP A 189 17.85 14.53 16.85
N HIS A 190 17.00 14.38 17.88
CA HIS A 190 17.13 13.27 18.83
C HIS A 190 16.66 11.95 18.24
N LEU A 191 15.79 11.97 17.23
CA LEU A 191 15.26 10.78 16.59
C LEU A 191 16.36 9.88 15.99
N GLN A 192 17.50 10.42 15.57
CA GLN A 192 18.66 9.61 15.12
C GLN A 192 19.19 8.64 16.19
N ASN A 193 18.90 8.90 17.48
CA ASN A 193 19.29 8.06 18.59
C ASN A 193 18.21 7.03 18.97
N SER A 194 17.10 6.97 18.23
CA SER A 194 16.04 5.97 18.42
C SER A 194 16.62 4.57 18.23
N THR A 195 16.45 3.72 19.26
CA THR A 195 16.82 2.32 19.24
C THR A 195 16.15 1.60 18.07
N ALA A 196 14.86 1.86 17.84
CA ALA A 196 14.13 1.26 16.74
C ALA A 196 14.60 1.75 15.37
N LEU A 197 14.75 3.06 15.17
CA LEU A 197 15.24 3.59 13.90
C LEU A 197 16.62 3.01 13.56
N ARG A 198 17.53 2.99 14.52
CA ARG A 198 18.89 2.43 14.38
C ARG A 198 18.88 0.92 14.11
N PHE A 199 17.93 0.18 14.71
CA PHE A 199 17.77 -1.25 14.46
C PHE A 199 17.36 -1.51 13.00
N PHE A 200 16.32 -0.83 12.51
CA PHE A 200 15.88 -0.99 11.12
C PHE A 200 16.93 -0.48 10.13
N ALA A 201 17.60 0.62 10.43
CA ALA A 201 18.68 1.17 9.61
C ALA A 201 19.91 0.25 9.52
N GLY A 202 20.08 -0.67 10.47
CA GLY A 202 21.19 -1.63 10.48
C GLY A 202 21.12 -2.66 9.35
N TRP A 203 19.94 -2.92 8.77
CA TRP A 203 19.78 -3.96 7.76
C TRP A 203 18.82 -3.60 6.61
N ALA A 204 17.87 -2.69 6.79
CA ALA A 204 16.99 -2.25 5.72
C ALA A 204 17.75 -1.35 4.72
N PRO A 205 17.76 -1.66 3.42
CA PRO A 205 18.53 -0.87 2.44
C PRO A 205 18.08 0.59 2.33
N HIS A 206 16.77 0.81 2.35
CA HIS A 206 16.17 2.13 2.18
C HIS A 206 15.10 2.38 3.22
N LEU A 207 15.18 3.56 3.84
CA LEU A 207 14.26 4.02 4.88
C LEU A 207 13.69 5.40 4.54
N MET A 208 12.40 5.58 4.80
CA MET A 208 11.71 6.87 4.62
C MET A 208 10.73 7.12 5.75
N LEU A 209 10.76 8.32 6.32
CA LEU A 209 9.82 8.79 7.32
C LEU A 209 8.70 9.57 6.64
N GLY A 210 7.45 9.23 6.93
CA GLY A 210 6.33 10.13 6.69
C GLY A 210 6.04 10.93 7.96
N VAL A 211 6.12 12.25 7.85
CA VAL A 211 6.01 13.20 8.96
C VAL A 211 4.79 14.08 8.74
N ASP A 212 3.98 14.22 9.76
CA ASP A 212 2.88 15.18 9.77
C ASP A 212 3.43 16.61 9.79
N ALA A 213 3.10 17.41 8.78
CA ALA A 213 3.65 18.75 8.56
C ALA A 213 3.27 19.77 9.64
N ASP A 214 2.18 19.53 10.36
CA ASP A 214 1.63 20.47 11.34
C ASP A 214 2.16 20.19 12.75
N THR A 215 2.53 18.94 13.04
CA THR A 215 2.86 18.48 14.39
C THR A 215 4.28 17.92 14.54
N ASP A 216 5.02 17.78 13.44
CA ASP A 216 6.31 17.08 13.36
C ASP A 216 6.26 15.65 13.93
N GLU A 217 5.07 15.05 14.01
CA GLU A 217 4.92 13.65 14.39
C GLU A 217 5.40 12.76 13.24
N VAL A 218 6.26 11.78 13.54
CA VAL A 218 6.52 10.70 12.59
C VAL A 218 5.36 9.72 12.69
N ILE A 219 4.60 9.60 11.61
CA ILE A 219 3.38 8.78 11.59
C ILE A 219 3.60 7.44 10.89
N ILE A 220 4.64 7.35 10.06
CA ILE A 220 4.98 6.15 9.31
C ILE A 220 6.49 6.07 9.04
N LEU A 221 7.04 4.86 9.14
CA LEU A 221 8.37 4.48 8.71
C LEU A 221 8.21 3.44 7.61
N TYR A 222 8.67 3.77 6.42
CA TYR A 222 8.74 2.85 5.28
C TYR A 222 10.12 2.23 5.18
N MET A 223 10.14 0.94 4.88
CA MET A 223 11.30 0.14 4.49
C MET A 223 11.09 -0.38 3.08
N SER A 224 12.12 -0.33 2.25
CA SER A 224 12.08 -0.89 0.90
C SER A 224 13.40 -1.55 0.53
N GLY A 225 13.32 -2.60 -0.30
CA GLY A 225 14.47 -3.19 -0.97
C GLY A 225 15.00 -2.34 -2.13
N LYS A 226 14.22 -1.33 -2.57
CA LYS A 226 14.56 -0.41 -3.66
C LYS A 226 14.57 1.03 -3.16
N GLU A 227 15.29 1.91 -3.86
CA GLU A 227 15.26 3.34 -3.55
C GLU A 227 13.85 3.90 -3.75
N PHE A 228 13.37 4.69 -2.79
CA PHE A 228 12.09 5.38 -2.93
C PHE A 228 12.16 6.38 -4.09
N THR A 229 11.32 6.17 -5.11
CA THR A 229 11.16 7.09 -6.23
C THR A 229 9.90 7.91 -6.06
N ARG A 230 9.98 9.18 -6.48
CA ARG A 230 8.80 10.00 -6.72
C ARG A 230 8.52 9.99 -8.21
N GLU A 231 7.46 9.28 -8.60
CA GLU A 231 7.03 9.32 -9.98
C GLU A 231 6.52 10.70 -10.37
N VAL A 232 7.03 11.19 -11.50
CA VAL A 232 6.55 12.38 -12.19
C VAL A 232 6.05 11.92 -13.55
N LEU A 233 4.72 11.90 -13.70
CA LEU A 233 4.09 11.63 -14.98
C LEU A 233 4.44 12.75 -15.96
N LEU A 234 5.03 12.37 -17.08
CA LEU A 234 5.27 13.28 -18.19
C LEU A 234 3.95 13.66 -18.86
N ASN A 235 3.91 14.82 -19.51
CA ASN A 235 2.72 15.28 -20.25
C ASN A 235 2.20 14.27 -21.28
N SER A 236 3.07 13.39 -21.80
CA SER A 236 2.68 12.32 -22.72
C SER A 236 1.79 11.26 -22.08
N ALA A 237 1.88 11.08 -20.75
CA ALA A 237 1.14 10.11 -19.95
C ALA A 237 -0.18 10.66 -19.39
N HIS A 238 -0.42 11.97 -19.49
CA HIS A 238 -1.69 12.57 -19.08
C HIS A 238 -2.83 12.16 -20.02
N PRO A 239 -4.09 12.15 -19.51
CA PRO A 239 -5.28 11.96 -20.32
C PRO A 239 -5.21 12.72 -21.63
N LYS A 240 -5.39 12.01 -22.74
CA LYS A 240 -5.51 12.65 -24.04
C LYS A 240 -6.81 13.47 -24.11
N PRO A 241 -6.81 14.56 -24.88
CA PRO A 241 -8.03 15.31 -25.14
C PRO A 241 -9.15 14.39 -25.66
N PRO A 242 -10.40 14.62 -25.27
CA PRO A 242 -11.56 13.92 -25.78
C PRO A 242 -11.60 13.85 -27.30
N ARG A 243 -12.08 12.74 -27.84
CA ARG A 243 -12.22 12.54 -29.29
C ARG A 243 -13.63 12.08 -29.62
N ARG A 244 -14.25 12.67 -30.64
CA ARG A 244 -15.55 12.25 -31.16
C ARG A 244 -15.40 11.45 -32.45
N ARG A 245 -16.17 10.37 -32.60
CA ARG A 245 -16.32 9.61 -33.86
C ARG A 245 -17.78 9.23 -34.05
N GLY A 246 -18.43 9.88 -35.02
CA GLY A 246 -19.87 9.73 -35.22
C GLY A 246 -20.67 10.25 -34.02
N SER A 247 -21.56 9.41 -33.49
CA SER A 247 -22.34 9.68 -32.27
C SER A 247 -21.63 9.31 -30.97
N TYR A 248 -20.38 8.85 -31.02
CA TYR A 248 -19.66 8.41 -29.83
C TYR A 248 -18.57 9.39 -29.42
N LEU A 249 -18.52 9.71 -28.13
CA LEU A 249 -17.45 10.46 -27.48
C LEU A 249 -16.55 9.50 -26.72
N TYR A 250 -15.25 9.64 -26.95
CA TYR A 250 -14.19 8.86 -26.31
C TYR A 250 -13.46 9.78 -25.34
N LEU A 251 -13.33 9.33 -24.09
CA LEU A 251 -12.61 10.03 -23.02
C LEU A 251 -11.53 9.11 -22.50
N ASP A 252 -10.27 9.52 -22.65
CA ASP A 252 -9.14 8.93 -21.95
C ASP A 252 -9.22 9.36 -20.49
N ILE A 253 -9.25 8.40 -19.58
CA ILE A 253 -9.37 8.64 -18.14
C ILE A 253 -8.12 8.16 -17.39
N SER A 254 -6.98 8.11 -18.08
CA SER A 254 -5.70 7.57 -17.60
C SER A 254 -5.69 6.04 -17.46
N HIS A 255 -4.53 5.50 -17.10
CA HIS A 255 -4.32 4.09 -16.75
C HIS A 255 -4.71 3.10 -17.86
N GLY A 256 -4.70 3.55 -19.11
CA GLY A 256 -5.11 2.75 -20.27
C GLY A 256 -6.61 2.49 -20.32
N ILE A 257 -7.44 3.36 -19.75
CA ILE A 257 -8.90 3.21 -19.75
C ILE A 257 -9.57 4.28 -20.59
N VAL A 258 -10.56 3.85 -21.36
CA VAL A 258 -11.34 4.69 -22.26
C VAL A 258 -12.83 4.55 -21.93
N ASN A 259 -13.45 5.68 -21.57
CA ASN A 259 -14.90 5.78 -21.53
C ASN A 259 -15.43 6.12 -22.92
N VAL A 260 -16.43 5.35 -23.37
CA VAL A 260 -17.13 5.59 -24.63
C VAL A 260 -18.59 5.88 -24.31
N ILE A 261 -19.00 7.09 -24.68
CA ILE A 261 -20.33 7.63 -24.40
C ILE A 261 -21.09 7.76 -25.71
N ASN A 262 -22.27 7.17 -25.78
CA ASN A 262 -23.18 7.38 -26.90
C ASN A 262 -23.94 8.70 -26.70
N LEU A 263 -23.67 9.69 -27.55
CA LEU A 263 -24.31 11.00 -27.51
C LEU A 263 -25.72 10.98 -28.12
N SER A 264 -26.07 9.97 -28.91
CA SER A 264 -27.39 9.90 -29.54
C SER A 264 -28.51 9.75 -28.51
N GLY A 265 -29.32 10.80 -28.37
CA GLY A 265 -30.43 10.83 -27.41
C GLY A 265 -29.99 11.04 -25.96
N GLN A 266 -28.73 11.40 -25.73
CA GLN A 266 -28.22 11.81 -24.43
C GLN A 266 -28.64 13.26 -24.14
N PRO A 267 -29.43 13.54 -23.08
CA PRO A 267 -29.71 14.91 -22.68
C PRO A 267 -28.49 15.54 -22.01
N TYR A 268 -28.50 16.88 -21.91
CA TYR A 268 -27.58 17.63 -21.06
C TYR A 268 -27.60 17.07 -19.64
N ILE A 269 -26.42 16.91 -19.05
CA ILE A 269 -26.24 16.28 -17.74
C ILE A 269 -25.74 17.27 -16.69
N ARG A 270 -26.12 17.08 -15.44
CA ARG A 270 -25.61 17.84 -14.28
C ARG A 270 -24.67 17.02 -13.42
N ASP A 271 -24.81 15.71 -13.48
CA ASP A 271 -24.03 14.73 -12.72
C ASP A 271 -23.56 13.62 -13.67
N TRP A 272 -22.40 13.04 -13.37
CA TRP A 272 -21.83 11.94 -14.14
C TRP A 272 -22.76 10.72 -14.22
N ASN A 273 -23.53 10.48 -13.15
CA ASN A 273 -24.48 9.36 -13.08
C ASN A 273 -25.71 9.51 -14.00
N GLU A 274 -25.90 10.68 -14.63
CA GLU A 274 -26.97 10.93 -15.59
C GLU A 274 -26.62 10.49 -17.03
N LEU A 275 -25.39 10.05 -17.26
CA LEU A 275 -24.96 9.50 -18.54
C LEU A 275 -25.67 8.17 -18.83
N LYS A 276 -26.16 8.04 -20.07
CA LYS A 276 -26.80 6.83 -20.59
C LYS A 276 -25.80 6.11 -21.48
N ASP A 277 -25.82 4.78 -21.42
CA ASP A 277 -25.05 3.91 -22.32
C ASP A 277 -23.55 4.25 -22.37
N VAL A 278 -22.95 4.42 -21.19
CA VAL A 278 -21.49 4.53 -21.03
C VAL A 278 -20.91 3.13 -20.95
N LYS A 279 -19.91 2.87 -21.79
CA LYS A 279 -19.12 1.65 -21.73
C LYS A 279 -17.66 1.98 -21.49
N VAL A 280 -17.04 1.19 -20.62
CA VAL A 280 -15.63 1.32 -20.28
C VAL A 280 -14.86 0.27 -21.07
N TYR A 281 -13.72 0.64 -21.61
CA TYR A 281 -12.84 -0.26 -22.34
C TYR A 281 -11.41 -0.12 -21.83
N GLN A 282 -10.66 -1.20 -21.91
CA GLN A 282 -9.21 -1.16 -21.79
C GLN A 282 -8.63 -0.84 -23.16
N LEU A 283 -7.82 0.21 -23.23
CA LEU A 283 -6.96 0.46 -24.38
C LEU A 283 -5.98 -0.72 -24.47
N PRO A 284 -5.67 -1.27 -25.66
CA PRO A 284 -4.61 -2.27 -25.81
C PRO A 284 -3.21 -1.68 -25.52
N GLU A 285 -2.27 -2.54 -25.14
CA GLU A 285 -0.88 -2.13 -24.94
C GLU A 285 -0.25 -1.64 -26.25
N GLY A 286 0.47 -0.52 -26.21
CA GLY A 286 1.09 0.08 -27.39
C GLY A 286 0.14 0.75 -28.40
N MET A 287 -1.19 0.66 -28.21
CA MET A 287 -2.16 1.34 -29.07
C MET A 287 -2.27 2.83 -28.73
N ASP A 288 -2.24 3.70 -29.74
CA ASP A 288 -2.53 5.12 -29.57
C ASP A 288 -4.03 5.32 -29.32
N PHE A 289 -4.38 6.20 -28.38
CA PHE A 289 -5.76 6.54 -28.06
C PHE A 289 -6.56 7.02 -29.29
N ASN A 290 -5.92 7.70 -30.23
CA ASN A 290 -6.56 8.17 -31.46
C ASN A 290 -6.88 7.03 -32.43
N ASP A 291 -6.23 5.88 -32.29
CA ASP A 291 -6.47 4.71 -33.13
C ASP A 291 -7.51 3.74 -32.52
N PHE A 292 -7.84 3.91 -31.23
CA PHE A 292 -8.80 3.06 -30.53
C PHE A 292 -10.19 3.06 -31.19
N ASN A 293 -10.81 1.87 -31.27
CA ASN A 293 -12.17 1.69 -31.78
C ASN A 293 -12.97 0.73 -30.90
N HIS A 294 -14.07 1.23 -30.33
CA HIS A 294 -14.95 0.45 -29.46
C HIS A 294 -15.73 -0.65 -30.19
N GLU A 295 -15.89 -0.56 -31.51
CA GLU A 295 -16.60 -1.57 -32.31
C GLU A 295 -15.85 -2.90 -32.42
N THR A 296 -14.53 -2.85 -32.25
CA THR A 296 -13.63 -4.01 -32.33
C THR A 296 -13.05 -4.43 -30.99
N ALA A 297 -13.31 -3.64 -29.94
CA ALA A 297 -12.80 -3.88 -28.59
C ALA A 297 -13.88 -4.52 -27.71
N GLU A 298 -13.45 -5.35 -26.76
CA GLU A 298 -14.35 -5.91 -25.76
C GLU A 298 -14.52 -4.91 -24.59
N PRO A 299 -15.77 -4.61 -24.18
CA PRO A 299 -16.00 -3.74 -23.03
C PRO A 299 -15.59 -4.44 -21.74
N LEU A 300 -15.08 -3.67 -20.78
CA LEU A 300 -14.82 -4.16 -19.44
C LEU A 300 -16.14 -4.52 -18.72
N PRO A 301 -16.12 -5.46 -17.77
CA PRO A 301 -17.31 -5.86 -17.02
C PRO A 301 -17.99 -4.67 -16.32
N THR A 302 -19.32 -4.68 -16.29
CA THR A 302 -20.12 -3.70 -15.53
C THR A 302 -19.83 -3.82 -14.03
N GLY A 303 -19.59 -2.69 -13.35
CA GLY A 303 -19.32 -2.64 -11.91
C GLY A 303 -17.97 -2.02 -11.53
N ILE A 304 -17.07 -1.83 -12.50
CA ILE A 304 -15.82 -1.10 -12.30
C ILE A 304 -16.16 0.38 -12.12
N THR A 305 -15.94 0.89 -10.90
CA THR A 305 -16.18 2.30 -10.56
C THR A 305 -14.84 2.99 -10.36
N PHE A 306 -14.62 4.07 -11.09
CA PHE A 306 -13.45 4.92 -10.91
C PHE A 306 -13.81 6.05 -9.94
N LEU A 307 -13.01 6.22 -8.89
CA LEU A 307 -13.16 7.32 -7.94
C LEU A 307 -12.44 8.54 -8.50
N TYR A 308 -13.21 9.49 -9.01
CA TYR A 308 -12.71 10.81 -9.37
C TYR A 308 -12.97 11.78 -8.22
N ASP A 309 -12.07 12.73 -8.01
CA ASP A 309 -12.39 13.89 -7.18
C ASP A 309 -13.47 14.74 -7.83
N GLN A 310 -14.14 15.57 -7.03
CA GLN A 310 -15.29 16.35 -7.47
C GLN A 310 -14.96 17.34 -8.60
N ASP A 311 -13.75 17.90 -8.62
CA ASP A 311 -13.34 18.88 -9.65
C ASP A 311 -13.12 18.17 -11.00
N SER A 312 -12.49 16.99 -10.97
CA SER A 312 -12.34 16.12 -12.13
C SER A 312 -13.70 15.71 -12.72
N ILE A 313 -14.67 15.33 -11.88
CA ILE A 313 -16.03 15.01 -12.32
C ILE A 313 -16.69 16.21 -13.01
N GLN A 314 -16.62 17.40 -12.41
CA GLN A 314 -17.23 18.60 -12.97
C GLN A 314 -16.61 18.98 -14.31
N SER A 315 -15.28 18.82 -14.45
CA SER A 315 -14.58 19.04 -15.72
C SER A 315 -15.09 18.09 -16.82
N LEU A 316 -15.22 16.80 -16.50
CA LEU A 316 -15.72 15.78 -17.43
C LEU A 316 -17.19 16.04 -17.83
N VAL A 317 -18.06 16.37 -16.87
CA VAL A 317 -19.47 16.72 -17.12
C VAL A 317 -19.58 17.94 -18.05
N GLY A 318 -18.82 19.01 -17.75
CA GLY A 318 -18.78 20.20 -18.60
C GLY A 318 -18.36 19.87 -20.03
N ARG A 319 -17.39 18.97 -20.19
CA ARG A 319 -16.91 18.56 -21.50
C ARG A 319 -17.92 17.73 -22.29
N VAL A 320 -18.62 16.78 -21.66
CA VAL A 320 -19.68 16.01 -22.36
C VAL A 320 -20.77 16.96 -22.86
N ASN A 321 -21.19 17.90 -22.02
CA ASN A 321 -22.21 18.88 -22.36
C ASN A 321 -21.81 19.79 -23.52
N GLN A 322 -20.54 20.23 -23.57
CA GLN A 322 -20.02 20.97 -24.71
C GLN A 322 -20.14 20.18 -26.02
N GLU A 323 -19.81 18.88 -26.00
CA GLU A 323 -19.92 18.03 -27.18
C GLU A 323 -21.38 17.73 -27.56
N LEU A 324 -22.30 17.68 -26.59
CA LEU A 324 -23.75 17.55 -26.84
C LEU A 324 -24.33 18.79 -27.52
N GLU A 325 -23.88 19.98 -27.12
CA GLU A 325 -24.24 21.23 -27.79
C GLU A 325 -23.78 21.17 -29.26
N ASP A 326 -22.50 20.90 -29.50
CA ASP A 326 -21.93 20.80 -30.85
C ASP A 326 -22.57 19.68 -31.70
N PHE A 327 -23.08 18.61 -31.06
CA PHE A 327 -23.79 17.52 -31.72
C PHE A 327 -25.22 17.89 -32.12
N GLY A 328 -25.92 18.72 -31.34
CA GLY A 328 -27.31 19.14 -31.57
C GLY A 328 -27.50 20.23 -32.64
N TRP A 329 -26.41 20.80 -33.18
CA TRP A 329 -26.42 21.79 -34.27
C TRP A 329 -26.24 21.18 -35.68
N LEU A 330 -26.32 19.86 -35.83
CA LEU A 330 -26.42 19.12 -37.11
C LEU A 330 -27.78 18.44 -37.21
#